data_AF-A0A6L3ADN8-F1
#
_entry.id   AF-A0A6L3ADN8-F1
#
_cell.length_a   1.000
_cell.length_b   1.000
_cell.length_c   1.000
_cell.angle_alpha   90.00
_cell.angle_beta   90.00
_cell.angle_gamma   90.00
#
_symmetry.space_group_name_H-M   'P 1'
#
loop_
_entity.id
_entity.type
_entity.pdbx_description
1 polymer ?
#
loop_
_entity_poly.entity_id
_entity_poly.type
_entity_poly.pdbx_seq_one_letter_code
_entity_poly.pdbx_strand_id
1 'polypeptide(L)'
;MDFKLTAEQAAFRDQVARFIQHDLPAGWDRGFASIAEQMEVEREVMKRLAAHRWLALPWPREYGGLGATPVEQLIFNELMAYYRVPGLMNMGVAWVGPVVMLYGTD
;
A
#
# COMPACT_ATOMS: atom_id res chain seq x y z
N MET A 1 -5.81 -28.00 6.35
CA MET A 1 -5.67 -26.53 6.27
C MET A 1 -5.42 -26.21 4.81
N ASP A 2 -6.24 -25.36 4.20
CA ASP A 2 -6.12 -24.95 2.80
C ASP A 2 -5.60 -23.52 2.74
N PHE A 3 -4.55 -23.29 1.96
CA PHE A 3 -3.87 -22.01 1.79
C PHE A 3 -4.03 -21.44 0.37
N LYS A 4 -4.88 -22.06 -0.44
CA LYS A 4 -5.16 -21.55 -1.78
C LYS A 4 -5.93 -20.24 -1.69
N LEU A 5 -5.50 -19.28 -2.50
CA LEU A 5 -6.24 -18.04 -2.70
C LEU A 5 -7.57 -18.32 -3.40
N THR A 6 -8.61 -17.59 -3.03
CA THR A 6 -9.85 -17.54 -3.81
C THR A 6 -9.61 -16.86 -5.16
N ALA A 7 -10.58 -16.96 -6.08
CA ALA A 7 -10.49 -16.28 -7.38
C ALA A 7 -10.37 -14.76 -7.22
N GLU A 8 -11.08 -14.19 -6.25
CA GLU A 8 -11.08 -12.76 -5.94
C GLU A 8 -9.72 -12.32 -5.38
N GLN A 9 -9.14 -13.11 -4.47
CA GLN A 9 -7.82 -12.86 -3.91
C GLN A 9 -6.71 -12.98 -4.96
N ALA A 10 -6.80 -13.96 -5.86
CA ALA A 10 -5.89 -14.10 -6.99
C ALA A 10 -6.00 -12.91 -7.96
N ALA A 11 -7.21 -12.46 -8.26
CA ALA A 11 -7.43 -11.27 -9.09
C ALA A 11 -6.87 -9.99 -8.43
N PHE A 12 -7.03 -9.84 -7.12
CA PHE A 12 -6.42 -8.72 -6.37
C PHE A 12 -4.89 -8.79 -6.41
N ARG A 13 -4.29 -9.97 -6.23
CA ARG A 13 -2.84 -10.17 -6.38
C ARG A 13 -2.35 -9.73 -7.76
N ASP A 14 -3.05 -10.13 -8.82
CA ASP A 14 -2.70 -9.76 -10.19
C ASP A 14 -2.86 -8.25 -10.43
N GLN A 15 -3.88 -7.63 -9.83
CA GLN A 15 -4.09 -6.18 -9.89
C GLN A 15 -2.92 -5.43 -9.25
N VAL A 16 -2.50 -5.82 -8.05
CA VAL A 16 -1.37 -5.20 -7.34
C VAL A 16 -0.06 -5.42 -8.10
N ALA A 17 0.16 -6.62 -8.65
CA ALA A 17 1.35 -6.91 -9.45
C ALA A 17 1.43 -6.03 -10.71
N ARG A 18 0.32 -5.86 -11.43
CA ARG A 18 0.25 -4.97 -12.60
C ARG A 18 0.53 -3.51 -12.22
N PHE A 19 -0.04 -3.04 -11.11
CA PHE A 19 0.23 -1.70 -10.62
C PHE A 19 1.72 -1.49 -10.35
N ILE A 20 2.39 -2.43 -9.69
CA ILE A 20 3.83 -2.32 -9.39
C ILE A 20 4.65 -2.26 -10.70
N GLN A 21 4.27 -3.05 -11.70
CA GLN A 21 5.01 -3.16 -12.96
C GLN A 21 4.78 -1.97 -13.92
N HIS A 22 3.59 -1.37 -13.90
CA HIS A 22 3.19 -0.39 -14.92
C HIS A 22 2.89 1.00 -14.36
N ASP A 23 2.41 1.07 -13.13
CA ASP A 23 1.83 2.28 -12.58
C ASP A 23 2.73 2.94 -11.54
N LEU A 24 3.89 2.40 -11.19
CA LEU A 24 4.87 3.09 -10.33
C LEU A 24 5.73 4.10 -11.13
N PRO A 25 6.23 5.17 -10.49
CA PRO A 25 7.00 6.22 -11.18
C PRO A 25 8.34 5.69 -11.69
N ALA A 26 8.78 6.11 -12.88
CA ALA A 26 10.03 5.63 -13.46
C ALA A 26 11.23 5.79 -12.51
N GLY A 27 12.06 4.75 -12.39
CA GLY A 27 13.21 4.74 -11.49
C GLY A 27 12.84 4.67 -10.01
N TRP A 28 11.68 4.07 -9.68
CA TRP A 28 11.32 3.75 -8.30
C TRP A 28 12.16 2.61 -7.71
N ASP A 29 12.71 1.74 -8.56
CA ASP A 29 13.41 0.49 -8.25
C ASP A 29 14.94 0.62 -8.26
N ARG A 30 15.47 1.82 -8.52
CA ARG A 30 16.91 2.10 -8.57
C ARG A 30 17.47 2.49 -7.21
N GLY A 31 18.80 2.47 -7.10
CA GLY A 31 19.50 3.09 -5.97
C GLY A 31 19.39 4.62 -5.97
N PHE A 32 19.20 5.21 -4.80
CA PHE A 32 19.13 6.66 -4.61
C PHE A 32 20.48 7.21 -4.15
N ALA A 33 20.90 8.36 -4.70
CA ALA A 33 22.14 9.02 -4.35
C ALA A 33 22.04 9.86 -3.07
N SER A 34 20.82 10.19 -2.63
CA SER A 34 20.56 10.95 -1.41
C SER A 34 19.22 10.60 -0.78
N ILE A 35 19.07 10.91 0.52
CA ILE A 35 17.80 10.80 1.24
C ILE A 35 16.72 11.68 0.59
N ALA A 36 17.08 12.89 0.15
CA ALA A 36 16.12 13.80 -0.48
C ALA A 36 15.53 13.20 -1.76
N GLU A 37 16.37 12.60 -2.61
CA GLU A 37 15.94 11.93 -3.83
C GLU A 37 15.03 10.74 -3.52
N GLN A 38 15.39 9.92 -2.52
CA GLN A 38 14.55 8.82 -2.06
C GLN A 38 13.18 9.32 -1.61
N MET A 39 13.13 10.40 -0.80
CA MET A 39 11.87 10.96 -0.30
C MET A 39 10.96 11.49 -1.41
N GLU A 40 11.51 12.08 -2.48
CA GLU A 40 10.71 12.53 -3.63
C GLU A 40 10.06 11.34 -4.35
N VAL A 41 10.83 10.26 -4.57
CA VAL A 41 10.30 9.04 -5.18
C VAL A 41 9.26 8.39 -4.29
N GLU A 42 9.51 8.28 -2.98
CA GLU A 42 8.54 7.74 -2.02
C GLU A 42 7.24 8.55 -1.98
N ARG A 43 7.31 9.89 -2.04
CA ARG A 43 6.12 10.75 -2.13
C ARG A 43 5.32 10.47 -3.38
N GLU A 44 5.98 10.30 -4.52
CA GLU A 44 5.30 9.99 -5.77
C GLU A 44 4.65 8.59 -5.73
N VAL A 45 5.36 7.59 -5.21
CA VAL A 45 4.80 6.25 -4.96
C VAL A 45 3.56 6.33 -4.06
N MET A 46 3.65 7.07 -2.94
CA MET A 46 2.53 7.27 -2.02
C MET A 46 1.33 7.96 -2.69
N LYS A 47 1.55 8.96 -3.55
CA LYS A 47 0.47 9.60 -4.32
C LYS A 47 -0.24 8.60 -5.22
N ARG A 48 0.50 7.74 -5.92
CA ARG A 48 -0.08 6.71 -6.78
C ARG A 48 -0.85 5.68 -5.97
N LEU A 49 -0.30 5.20 -4.85
CA LEU A 49 -1.04 4.32 -3.92
C LEU A 49 -2.32 4.97 -3.38
N ALA A 50 -2.28 6.26 -3.06
CA ALA A 50 -3.44 7.01 -2.58
C ALA A 50 -4.53 7.12 -3.66
N ALA A 51 -4.17 7.29 -4.93
CA ALA A 51 -5.12 7.32 -6.05
C ALA A 51 -5.92 6.00 -6.19
N HIS A 52 -5.33 4.88 -5.79
CA HIS A 52 -6.00 3.58 -5.74
C HIS A 52 -6.67 3.27 -4.38
N ARG A 53 -6.60 4.18 -3.40
CA ARG A 53 -7.00 3.97 -1.98
C ARG A 53 -6.22 2.84 -1.28
N TRP A 54 -5.02 2.54 -1.77
CA TRP A 54 -4.16 1.49 -1.22
C TRP A 54 -3.22 1.97 -0.13
N LEU A 55 -2.99 3.28 -0.02
CA LEU A 55 -2.19 3.84 1.07
C LEU A 55 -2.81 3.50 2.43
N ALA A 56 -4.15 3.57 2.53
CA ALA A 56 -4.96 3.23 3.69
C ALA A 56 -5.86 2.01 3.44
N LEU A 57 -5.31 0.98 2.77
CA LEU A 57 -6.00 -0.23 2.38
C LEU A 57 -6.94 -0.84 3.46
N PRO A 58 -6.51 -1.02 4.73
CA PRO A 58 -7.34 -1.65 5.76
C PRO A 58 -8.42 -0.73 6.35
N TRP A 59 -8.33 0.58 6.15
CA TRP A 59 -9.25 1.51 6.80
C TRP A 59 -10.68 1.35 6.29
N PRO A 60 -11.69 1.61 7.14
CA PRO A 60 -13.08 1.65 6.70
C PRO A 60 -13.30 2.62 5.53
N ARG A 61 -14.33 2.34 4.73
CA ARG A 61 -14.61 3.13 3.50
C ARG A 61 -14.99 4.58 3.83
N GLU A 62 -15.65 4.81 4.95
CA GLU A 62 -15.99 6.14 5.46
C GLU A 62 -14.76 7.01 5.75
N TYR A 63 -13.61 6.39 6.05
CA TYR A 63 -12.34 7.08 6.27
C TYR A 63 -11.39 7.02 5.05
N GLY A 64 -11.92 6.67 3.87
CA GLY A 64 -11.19 6.70 2.60
C GLY A 64 -10.40 5.44 2.26
N GLY A 65 -10.49 4.38 3.07
CA GLY A 65 -9.88 3.08 2.78
C GLY A 65 -10.74 2.16 1.92
N LEU A 66 -10.32 0.89 1.80
CA LEU A 66 -11.07 -0.15 1.10
C LEU A 66 -11.78 -1.14 2.03
N GLY A 67 -11.52 -1.07 3.34
CA GLY A 67 -11.98 -2.06 4.30
C GLY A 67 -11.40 -3.44 4.02
N ALA A 68 -10.15 -3.50 3.56
CA ALA A 68 -9.55 -4.74 3.07
C ALA A 68 -9.41 -5.79 4.17
N THR A 69 -9.70 -7.02 3.81
CA THR A 69 -9.59 -8.19 4.67
C THR A 69 -8.11 -8.47 5.04
N PRO A 70 -7.85 -9.24 6.12
CA PRO A 70 -6.48 -9.60 6.48
C PRO A 70 -5.70 -10.32 5.37
N VAL A 71 -6.39 -11.13 4.54
CA VAL A 71 -5.74 -11.84 3.42
C VAL A 71 -5.37 -10.88 2.29
N GLU A 72 -6.21 -9.90 1.97
CA GLU A 72 -5.88 -8.86 0.99
C GLU A 72 -4.70 -8.00 1.46
N GLN A 73 -4.68 -7.63 2.75
CA GLN A 73 -3.54 -6.94 3.35
C GLN A 73 -2.26 -7.77 3.27
N LEU A 74 -2.33 -9.08 3.52
CA LEU A 74 -1.21 -10.00 3.37
C LEU A 74 -0.68 -10.01 1.94
N ILE A 75 -1.56 -10.21 0.96
CA ILE A 75 -1.19 -10.24 -0.47
C ILE A 75 -0.52 -8.92 -0.89
N PHE A 76 -1.09 -7.79 -0.48
CA PHE A 76 -0.55 -6.47 -0.80
C PHE A 76 0.84 -6.29 -0.19
N ASN A 77 1.00 -6.58 1.10
CA ASN A 77 2.28 -6.43 1.81
C ASN A 77 3.35 -7.37 1.25
N GLU A 78 2.98 -8.60 0.89
CA GLU A 78 3.90 -9.57 0.28
C GLU A 78 4.43 -9.08 -1.06
N LEU A 79 3.56 -8.61 -1.96
CA LEU A 79 3.98 -8.08 -3.26
C LEU A 79 4.86 -6.84 -3.10
N MET A 80 4.42 -5.90 -2.27
CA MET A 80 5.17 -4.67 -2.04
C MET A 80 6.57 -4.94 -1.47
N ALA A 81 6.69 -5.91 -0.57
CA ALA A 81 7.98 -6.36 -0.03
C ALA A 81 8.82 -7.12 -1.07
N TYR A 82 8.20 -8.03 -1.82
CA TYR A 82 8.87 -8.83 -2.86
C TYR A 82 9.51 -7.95 -3.93
N TYR A 83 8.79 -6.93 -4.38
CA TYR A 83 9.28 -5.96 -5.36
C TYR A 83 10.09 -4.82 -4.75
N ARG A 84 10.24 -4.78 -3.41
CA ARG A 84 11.00 -3.77 -2.68
C ARG A 84 10.53 -2.33 -2.95
N VAL A 85 9.20 -2.15 -3.05
CA VAL A 85 8.60 -0.84 -3.29
C VAL A 85 8.96 0.11 -2.14
N PRO A 86 9.47 1.33 -2.40
CA PRO A 86 9.89 2.25 -1.35
C PRO A 86 8.68 2.92 -0.67
N GLY A 87 8.87 3.43 0.55
CA GLY A 87 7.88 4.29 1.22
C GLY A 87 6.65 3.58 1.82
N LEU A 88 6.69 2.26 2.00
CA LEU A 88 5.54 1.46 2.47
C LEU A 88 5.17 1.67 3.95
N MET A 89 6.11 2.16 4.77
CA MET A 89 5.93 2.21 6.22
C MET A 89 5.56 3.62 6.68
N ASN A 90 4.35 4.06 6.35
CA ASN A 90 3.81 5.32 6.85
C ASN A 90 3.16 5.10 8.23
N MET A 91 3.88 5.40 9.31
CA MET A 91 3.36 5.33 10.69
C MET A 91 2.05 6.11 10.87
N GLY A 92 1.85 7.18 10.09
CA GLY A 92 0.61 7.94 10.08
C GLY A 92 -0.60 7.09 9.73
N VAL A 93 -0.47 6.19 8.75
CA VAL A 93 -1.59 5.34 8.31
C VAL A 93 -1.69 4.05 9.12
N ALA A 94 -0.55 3.47 9.48
CA ALA A 94 -0.51 2.21 10.22
C ALA A 94 -0.94 2.37 11.68
N TRP A 95 -0.56 3.47 12.35
CA TRP A 95 -0.74 3.63 13.80
C TRP A 95 -1.52 4.88 14.18
N VAL A 96 -1.11 6.06 13.70
CA VAL A 96 -1.70 7.33 14.15
C VAL A 96 -3.17 7.43 13.74
N GLY A 97 -3.49 7.13 12.49
CA GLY A 97 -4.86 7.21 11.98
C GLY A 97 -5.83 6.29 12.72
N PRO A 98 -5.53 4.99 12.92
CA PRO A 98 -6.40 4.13 13.74
C PRO A 98 -6.62 4.63 15.17
N VAL A 99 -5.61 5.22 15.81
CA VAL A 99 -5.78 5.81 17.15
C VAL A 99 -6.71 7.03 17.09
N VAL A 100 -6.55 7.90 16.10
CA VAL A 100 -7.45 9.05 15.90
C VAL A 100 -8.86 8.60 15.54
N MET A 101 -9.05 7.53 14.77
CA MET A 101 -10.38 6.99 14.47
C MET A 101 -11.10 6.44 15.69
N LEU A 102 -10.35 5.85 16.64
CA LEU A 102 -10.92 5.24 17.83
C LEU A 102 -11.16 6.24 18.97
N TYR A 103 -10.30 7.24 19.11
CA TYR A 103 -10.29 8.14 20.27
C TYR A 103 -10.35 9.63 19.91
N GLY A 104 -10.33 9.97 18.63
CA GLY A 104 -10.45 11.34 18.15
C GLY A 104 -11.86 11.88 18.38
N THR A 105 -11.94 13.21 18.43
CA THR A 105 -13.20 13.95 18.42
C THR A 105 -13.44 14.51 17.03
N ASP A 106 -14.71 14.75 16.69
CA ASP A 106 -15.12 15.44 15.46
C ASP A 106 -14.68 16.90 15.42
#